data_AF-A0A942H710-F1
#
_entry.id   AF-A0A942H710-F1
#
_cell.length_a   1.000
_cell.length_b   1.000
_cell.length_c   1.000
_cell.angle_alpha   90.00
_cell.angle_beta   90.00
_cell.angle_gamma   90.00
#
_symmetry.space_group_name_H-M   'P 1'
#
loop_
_entity.id
_entity.type
_entity.pdbx_description
1 polymer ?
#
loop_
_entity_poly.entity_id
_entity_poly.type
_entity_poly.pdbx_seq_one_letter_code
_entity_poly.pdbx_strand_id
1 'polypeptide(L)'
;MKPEEKLLSQQTQGGFTLLETAAASMIMLIGMMAIMQLFALAMVYNKSSTQTTIAATLAKRQMEQLLATPLPPATELAPLGFGGQLGNANKVTGYYQNYYVDFDRNGQKGTMRLSQTPFYTDQDVSYVVTWKVEQDSVTVTDPVTNQQVPALSGLRRITVRAEATKSGMQGNAQARGGGQANSQTPETATLSTIRTPYN
;
A
#
# COMPACT_ATOMS: atom_id res chain seq x y z
N MET A 1 -36.63 39.28 71.05
CA MET A 1 -36.30 39.06 69.62
C MET A 1 -34.78 38.92 69.53
N LYS A 2 -34.28 37.72 69.22
CA LYS A 2 -32.84 37.47 68.94
C LYS A 2 -32.66 37.46 67.41
N PRO A 3 -31.66 38.14 66.84
CA PRO A 3 -31.37 38.01 65.42
C PRO A 3 -30.57 36.73 65.17
N GLU A 4 -31.00 35.95 64.17
CA GLU A 4 -30.28 34.80 63.63
C GLU A 4 -29.10 35.28 62.79
N GLU A 5 -27.87 35.02 63.22
CA GLU A 5 -26.68 35.19 62.39
C GLU A 5 -26.58 34.02 61.41
N LYS A 6 -26.90 34.28 60.14
CA LYS A 6 -26.54 33.40 59.03
C LYS A 6 -25.01 33.39 58.87
N LEU A 7 -24.38 32.31 59.31
CA LEU A 7 -23.00 31.98 58.97
C LEU A 7 -22.93 31.67 57.47
N LEU A 8 -22.55 32.69 56.68
CA LEU A 8 -22.07 32.50 55.32
C LEU A 8 -20.73 31.78 55.40
N SER A 9 -20.71 30.47 55.12
CA SER A 9 -19.49 29.72 54.94
C SER A 9 -18.70 30.31 53.77
N GLN A 10 -17.71 31.16 54.06
CA GLN A 10 -16.71 31.56 53.09
C GLN A 10 -15.94 30.30 52.70
N GLN A 11 -16.27 29.72 51.54
CA GLN A 11 -15.39 28.80 50.87
C GLN A 11 -14.10 29.55 50.56
N THR A 12 -13.02 29.17 51.24
CA THR A 12 -11.69 29.70 51.04
C THR A 12 -11.28 29.42 49.59
N GLN A 13 -11.43 30.42 48.73
CA GLN A 13 -10.91 30.39 47.37
C GLN A 13 -9.39 30.51 47.46
N GLY A 14 -8.70 29.35 47.55
CA GLY A 14 -7.24 29.30 47.48
C GLY A 14 -6.79 29.77 46.09
N GLY A 15 -6.23 30.98 46.02
CA GLY A 15 -5.64 31.50 44.79
C GLY A 15 -4.50 30.59 44.33
N PHE A 16 -4.57 30.14 43.08
CA PHE A 16 -3.54 29.30 42.46
C PHE A 16 -2.16 29.93 42.63
N THR A 17 -1.22 29.15 43.17
CA THR A 17 0.15 29.63 43.40
C THR A 17 0.90 29.72 42.07
N LEU A 18 1.86 30.66 41.95
CA LEU A 18 2.73 30.81 40.77
C LEU A 18 3.45 29.49 40.42
N LEU A 19 3.81 28.71 41.45
CA LEU A 19 4.46 27.41 41.30
C LEU A 19 3.54 26.37 40.64
N GLU A 20 2.26 26.35 41.02
CA GLU A 20 1.26 25.45 40.42
C GLU A 20 0.98 25.82 38.96
N THR A 21 0.93 27.11 38.65
CA THR A 21 0.81 27.59 37.26
C THR A 21 2.04 27.19 36.43
N ALA A 22 3.24 27.29 37.00
CA ALA A 22 4.48 26.85 36.34
C ALA A 22 4.48 25.34 36.09
N ALA A 23 4.07 24.52 37.06
CA ALA A 23 3.95 23.08 36.89
C ALA A 23 2.90 22.71 35.82
N ALA A 24 1.72 23.36 35.85
CA ALA A 24 0.66 23.14 34.87
C ALA A 24 1.10 23.50 33.44
N SER A 25 1.81 24.61 33.25
CA SER A 25 2.35 25.00 31.94
C SER A 25 3.42 24.03 31.42
N MET A 26 4.25 23.47 32.30
CA MET A 26 5.23 22.44 31.92
C MET A 26 4.54 21.14 31.48
N ILE A 27 3.51 20.70 32.21
CA ILE A 27 2.71 19.53 31.83
C ILE A 27 2.01 19.77 30.49
N MET A 28 1.46 20.96 30.27
CA MET A 28 0.85 21.36 28.99
C MET A 28 1.86 21.31 27.83
N LEU A 29 3.09 21.80 28.03
CA LEU A 29 4.14 21.73 27.00
C LEU A 29 4.50 20.28 26.64
N ILE A 30 4.64 19.40 27.64
CA ILE A 30 4.91 17.98 27.41
C ILE A 30 3.73 17.33 26.66
N GLY A 31 2.50 17.62 27.07
CA GLY A 31 1.29 17.13 26.40
C GLY A 31 1.21 17.58 24.94
N MET A 32 1.54 18.85 24.67
CA MET A 32 1.52 19.40 23.31
C MET A 32 2.61 18.77 22.42
N MET A 33 3.79 18.49 22.97
CA MET A 33 4.84 17.75 22.25
C MET A 33 4.42 16.32 21.90
N ALA A 34 3.79 15.60 22.84
CA ALA A 34 3.28 14.26 22.58
C ALA A 34 2.23 14.24 21.45
N ILE A 35 1.30 15.21 21.46
CA ILE A 35 0.28 15.35 20.41
C ILE A 35 0.91 15.63 19.04
N MET A 36 1.92 16.51 18.97
CA MET A 36 2.62 16.81 17.71
C MET A 36 3.30 15.56 17.11
N GLN A 37 3.87 14.70 17.95
CA GLN A 37 4.46 13.44 17.50
C GLN A 37 3.40 12.49 16.91
N LEU A 38 2.22 12.41 17.52
CA LEU A 38 1.11 11.60 17.00
C LEU A 38 0.63 12.09 15.63
N PHE A 39 0.57 13.41 15.40
CA PHE A 39 0.21 13.95 14.09
C PHE A 39 1.23 13.61 13.00
N ALA A 40 2.53 13.71 13.31
CA ALA A 40 3.59 13.32 12.39
C ALA A 40 3.48 11.83 12.02
N LEU A 41 3.26 10.97 13.02
CA LEU A 41 3.11 9.54 12.84
C LEU A 41 1.86 9.20 12.00
N ALA A 42 0.72 9.81 12.30
CA ALA A 42 -0.53 9.61 11.57
C ALA A 42 -0.40 10.00 10.08
N MET A 43 0.33 11.06 9.77
CA MET A 43 0.59 11.45 8.38
C MET A 43 1.39 10.40 7.62
N VAL A 44 2.41 9.82 8.24
CA VAL A 44 3.22 8.74 7.63
C VAL A 44 2.36 7.51 7.38
N TYR A 45 1.55 7.08 8.35
CA TYR A 45 0.67 5.91 8.20
C TYR A 45 -0.40 6.08 7.12
N ASN A 46 -1.06 7.24 7.06
CA ASN A 46 -2.06 7.51 6.03
C ASN A 46 -1.48 7.44 4.60
N LYS A 47 -0.21 7.84 4.43
CA LYS A 47 0.49 7.76 3.15
C LYS A 47 0.82 6.31 2.76
N SER A 48 1.41 5.54 3.69
CA SER A 48 1.70 4.12 3.46
C SER A 48 0.40 3.37 3.09
N SER A 49 -0.68 3.59 3.84
CA SER A 49 -2.00 2.99 3.57
C SER A 49 -2.55 3.31 2.17
N THR A 50 -2.39 4.56 1.70
CA THR A 50 -2.82 4.95 0.34
C THR A 50 -2.04 4.19 -0.73
N GLN A 51 -0.72 4.04 -0.58
CA GLN A 51 0.14 3.33 -1.54
C GLN A 51 -0.18 1.84 -1.57
N THR A 52 -0.35 1.21 -0.40
CA THR A 52 -0.76 -0.19 -0.30
C THR A 52 -2.13 -0.41 -0.97
N THR A 53 -3.07 0.52 -0.78
CA THR A 53 -4.39 0.46 -1.41
C THR A 53 -4.27 0.54 -2.95
N ILE A 54 -3.50 1.49 -3.48
CA ILE A 54 -3.28 1.61 -4.94
C ILE A 54 -2.61 0.34 -5.49
N ALA A 55 -1.55 -0.16 -4.84
CA ALA A 55 -0.88 -1.38 -5.24
C ALA A 55 -1.86 -2.57 -5.24
N ALA A 56 -2.68 -2.73 -4.19
CA ALA A 56 -3.67 -3.79 -4.11
C ALA A 56 -4.73 -3.68 -5.23
N THR A 57 -5.24 -2.48 -5.51
CA THR A 57 -6.18 -2.24 -6.61
C THR A 57 -5.57 -2.57 -7.97
N LEU A 58 -4.31 -2.17 -8.21
CA LEU A 58 -3.60 -2.45 -9.46
C LEU A 58 -3.35 -3.96 -9.64
N ALA A 59 -2.92 -4.65 -8.59
CA ALA A 59 -2.73 -6.09 -8.60
C ALA A 59 -4.05 -6.82 -8.87
N LYS A 60 -5.14 -6.40 -8.22
CA LYS A 60 -6.48 -6.98 -8.41
C LYS A 60 -6.98 -6.78 -9.84
N ARG A 61 -6.89 -5.57 -10.38
CA ARG A 61 -7.31 -5.29 -11.76
C ARG A 61 -6.52 -6.11 -12.77
N GLN A 62 -5.20 -6.23 -12.59
CA GLN A 62 -4.38 -7.06 -13.48
C GLN A 62 -4.77 -8.54 -13.36
N MET A 63 -5.03 -9.03 -12.14
CA MET A 63 -5.52 -10.40 -11.96
C MET A 63 -6.83 -10.63 -12.71
N GLU A 64 -7.80 -9.73 -12.58
CA GLU A 64 -9.08 -9.80 -13.30
C GLU A 64 -8.88 -9.79 -14.82
N GLN A 65 -7.99 -8.94 -15.35
CA GLN A 65 -7.64 -8.91 -16.77
C GLN A 65 -7.03 -10.24 -17.25
N LEU A 66 -6.11 -10.82 -16.48
CA LEU A 66 -5.49 -12.11 -16.79
C LEU A 66 -6.51 -13.25 -16.74
N LEU A 67 -7.46 -13.21 -15.80
CA LEU A 67 -8.54 -14.18 -15.72
C LEU A 67 -9.55 -14.05 -16.87
N ALA A 68 -9.80 -12.83 -17.34
CA ALA A 68 -10.68 -12.57 -18.48
C ALA A 68 -10.05 -12.90 -19.85
N THR A 69 -8.73 -13.00 -19.92
CA THR A 69 -8.02 -13.34 -21.16
C THR A 69 -8.18 -14.83 -21.46
N PRO A 70 -8.52 -15.26 -22.69
CA PRO A 70 -8.58 -16.68 -23.04
C PRO A 70 -7.25 -17.40 -22.74
N LEU A 71 -7.32 -18.65 -22.28
CA LEU A 71 -6.11 -19.45 -22.03
C LEU A 71 -5.43 -19.77 -23.37
N PRO A 72 -4.22 -19.25 -23.63
CA PRO A 72 -3.49 -19.65 -24.81
C PRO A 72 -2.96 -21.08 -24.64
N PRO A 73 -2.64 -21.80 -25.72
CA PRO A 73 -1.94 -23.08 -25.62
C PRO A 73 -0.66 -22.95 -24.77
N ALA A 74 -0.27 -24.03 -24.09
CA ALA A 74 0.85 -24.02 -23.15
C ALA A 74 2.22 -23.65 -23.78
N THR A 75 2.29 -23.65 -25.11
CA THR A 75 3.47 -23.30 -25.92
C THR A 75 3.56 -21.81 -26.25
N GLU A 76 2.47 -21.06 -26.08
CA GLU A 76 2.45 -19.62 -26.32
C GLU A 76 2.97 -18.88 -25.08
N LEU A 77 3.66 -17.76 -25.30
CA LEU A 77 4.26 -16.94 -24.25
C LEU A 77 3.21 -16.01 -23.61
N ALA A 78 3.66 -14.91 -23.01
CA ALA A 78 2.83 -13.86 -22.40
C ALA A 78 1.52 -13.55 -23.16
N PRO A 79 0.43 -13.18 -22.46
CA PRO A 79 0.38 -12.82 -21.04
C PRO A 79 0.11 -14.00 -20.09
N LEU A 80 -0.31 -15.16 -20.62
CA LEU A 80 -0.74 -16.32 -19.84
C LEU A 80 0.07 -17.58 -20.08
N GLY A 81 1.05 -17.56 -20.99
CA GLY A 81 2.07 -18.61 -21.10
C GLY A 81 2.86 -18.76 -19.81
N PHE A 82 3.42 -19.96 -19.56
CA PHE A 82 4.29 -20.17 -18.41
C PHE A 82 5.53 -19.27 -18.49
N GLY A 83 5.85 -18.58 -17.40
CA GLY A 83 6.94 -17.62 -17.36
C GLY A 83 6.67 -16.42 -16.45
N GLY A 84 7.45 -15.37 -16.66
CA GLY A 84 7.42 -14.16 -15.83
C GLY A 84 8.17 -14.31 -14.51
N GLN A 85 8.35 -13.20 -13.82
CA GLN A 85 8.91 -13.14 -12.47
C GLN A 85 8.28 -11.98 -11.71
N LEU A 86 8.32 -12.05 -10.37
CA LEU A 86 7.73 -11.03 -9.51
C LEU A 86 8.75 -9.97 -9.11
N GLY A 87 8.29 -8.73 -9.08
CA GLY A 87 9.04 -7.58 -8.56
C GLY A 87 9.69 -6.74 -9.65
N ASN A 88 9.85 -5.45 -9.37
CA ASN A 88 10.38 -4.47 -10.32
C ASN A 88 11.80 -4.79 -10.81
N ALA A 89 12.64 -5.41 -9.97
CA ALA A 89 14.00 -5.81 -10.33
C ALA A 89 14.06 -6.98 -11.34
N ASN A 90 12.98 -7.76 -11.45
CA ASN A 90 12.94 -9.02 -12.19
C ASN A 90 11.98 -8.95 -13.38
N LYS A 91 11.81 -7.78 -14.00
CA LYS A 91 10.86 -7.63 -15.11
C LYS A 91 11.21 -8.57 -16.26
N VAL A 92 10.22 -9.34 -16.68
CA VAL A 92 10.28 -10.16 -17.89
C VAL A 92 9.35 -9.55 -18.93
N THR A 93 9.85 -9.31 -20.14
CA THR A 93 9.06 -8.76 -21.26
C THR A 93 7.76 -9.52 -21.44
N GLY A 94 6.64 -8.79 -21.51
CA GLY A 94 5.30 -9.36 -21.61
C GLY A 94 4.67 -9.79 -20.27
N TYR A 95 5.40 -9.72 -19.16
CA TYR A 95 4.94 -10.08 -17.81
C TYR A 95 4.96 -8.90 -16.82
N TYR A 96 4.94 -7.67 -17.34
CA TYR A 96 4.82 -6.49 -16.51
C TYR A 96 4.06 -5.36 -17.22
N GLN A 97 3.50 -4.46 -16.41
CA GLN A 97 2.85 -3.24 -16.83
C GLN A 97 3.33 -2.09 -15.94
N ASN A 98 3.75 -0.99 -16.57
CA ASN A 98 4.10 0.23 -15.87
C ASN A 98 2.87 1.14 -15.73
N TYR A 99 2.79 1.83 -14.60
CA TYR A 99 1.76 2.82 -14.31
C TYR A 99 2.39 4.12 -13.83
N TYR A 100 1.82 5.22 -14.30
CA TYR A 100 2.21 6.58 -14.00
C TYR A 100 1.08 7.25 -13.22
N VAL A 101 1.43 8.06 -12.23
CA VAL A 101 0.48 8.91 -11.52
C VAL A 101 0.65 10.35 -11.99
N ASP A 102 -0.46 11.02 -12.27
CA ASP A 102 -0.50 12.44 -12.61
C ASP A 102 -0.10 13.28 -11.38
N PHE A 103 1.17 13.67 -11.34
CA PHE A 103 1.70 14.72 -10.46
C PHE A 103 1.93 15.96 -11.32
N ASP A 104 1.56 17.16 -10.83
CA ASP A 104 1.88 18.38 -11.58
C ASP A 104 3.41 18.58 -11.64
N ARG A 105 3.90 19.32 -12.65
CA ARG A 105 5.34 19.58 -12.87
C ARG A 105 6.04 20.25 -11.68
N ASN A 106 5.29 20.80 -10.73
CA ASN A 106 5.76 21.49 -9.54
C ASN A 106 5.57 20.66 -8.25
N GLY A 107 5.19 19.38 -8.36
CA GLY A 107 4.95 18.51 -7.21
C GLY A 107 3.67 18.81 -6.44
N GLN A 108 2.76 19.66 -6.94
CA GLN A 108 1.42 19.81 -6.38
C GLN A 108 0.49 18.70 -6.88
N LYS A 109 -0.54 18.44 -6.07
CA LYS A 109 -1.58 17.42 -6.35
C LYS A 109 -2.20 17.68 -7.72
N GLY A 110 -1.76 16.92 -8.71
CA GLY A 110 -2.54 16.65 -9.91
C GLY A 110 -3.84 15.92 -9.53
N THR A 111 -4.59 15.47 -10.54
CA THR A 111 -5.87 14.78 -10.30
C THR A 111 -5.71 13.38 -9.70
N MET A 112 -4.48 12.94 -9.37
CA MET A 112 -4.12 11.60 -8.88
C MET A 112 -4.65 10.50 -9.81
N ARG A 113 -4.61 10.76 -11.12
CA ARG A 113 -5.02 9.79 -12.13
C ARG A 113 -3.91 8.79 -12.38
N LEU A 114 -4.30 7.53 -12.54
CA LEU A 114 -3.42 6.45 -12.98
C LEU A 114 -3.50 6.29 -14.49
N SER A 115 -2.36 6.23 -15.16
CA SER A 115 -2.25 5.95 -16.59
C SER A 115 -1.20 4.89 -16.88
N GLN A 116 -1.36 4.16 -17.98
CA GLN A 116 -0.32 3.28 -18.53
C GLN A 116 0.66 4.03 -19.43
N THR A 117 0.31 5.23 -19.85
CA THR A 117 1.17 6.14 -20.60
C THR A 117 1.67 7.26 -19.70
N PRO A 118 2.92 7.72 -19.88
CA PRO A 118 3.42 8.93 -19.23
C PRO A 118 2.51 10.13 -19.52
N PHE A 119 2.29 10.99 -18.51
CA PHE A 119 1.58 12.27 -18.67
C PHE A 119 2.48 13.35 -19.29
N TYR A 120 3.80 13.20 -19.15
CA TYR A 120 4.81 14.06 -19.74
C TYR A 120 6.06 13.25 -20.11
N THR A 121 6.87 13.80 -21.01
CA THR A 121 8.15 13.21 -21.44
C THR A 121 9.08 12.99 -20.23
N ASP A 122 9.78 11.86 -20.22
CA ASP A 122 10.73 11.47 -19.16
C ASP A 122 10.12 11.33 -17.75
N GLN A 123 8.80 11.12 -17.66
CA GLN A 123 8.18 10.80 -16.38
C GLN A 123 8.64 9.44 -15.87
N ASP A 124 9.14 9.39 -14.64
CA ASP A 124 9.45 8.15 -13.96
C ASP A 124 8.18 7.34 -13.65
N VAL A 125 8.26 6.03 -13.91
CA VAL A 125 7.19 5.06 -13.57
C VAL A 125 6.87 5.16 -12.09
N SER A 126 5.59 5.25 -11.71
CA SER A 126 5.16 5.35 -10.31
C SER A 126 4.86 3.99 -9.67
N TYR A 127 4.25 3.08 -10.43
CA TYR A 127 3.97 1.71 -9.99
C TYR A 127 4.31 0.72 -11.09
N VAL A 128 4.76 -0.46 -10.69
CA VAL A 128 5.01 -1.58 -11.60
C VAL A 128 4.15 -2.74 -11.14
N VAL A 129 3.36 -3.27 -12.06
CA VAL A 129 2.66 -4.54 -11.85
C VAL A 129 3.42 -5.60 -12.63
N THR A 130 3.79 -6.68 -11.96
CA THR A 130 4.46 -7.85 -12.52
C THR A 130 3.59 -9.07 -12.29
N TRP A 131 3.67 -10.06 -13.17
CA TRP A 131 3.02 -11.34 -12.93
C TRP A 131 3.91 -12.50 -13.34
N LYS A 132 3.64 -13.65 -12.73
CA LYS A 132 4.23 -14.93 -13.10
C LYS A 132 3.12 -15.94 -13.29
N VAL A 133 3.35 -16.86 -14.21
CA VAL A 133 2.46 -17.98 -14.48
C VAL A 133 3.29 -19.25 -14.38
N GLU A 134 2.92 -20.10 -13.44
CA GLU A 134 3.62 -21.35 -13.14
C GLU A 134 2.66 -22.53 -13.30
N GLN A 135 3.22 -23.70 -13.61
CA GLN A 135 2.43 -24.93 -13.56
C GLN A 135 2.10 -25.22 -12.11
N ASP A 136 0.82 -25.49 -11.84
CA ASP A 136 0.43 -25.95 -10.51
C ASP A 136 0.73 -27.45 -10.37
N SER A 137 1.52 -27.81 -9.37
CA SER A 137 2.00 -29.17 -9.15
C SER A 137 1.19 -29.92 -8.09
N VAL A 138 -0.10 -29.62 -7.96
CA VAL A 138 -0.97 -30.37 -7.05
C VAL A 138 -1.04 -31.81 -7.57
N THR A 139 -0.60 -32.76 -6.76
CA THR A 139 -0.60 -34.19 -7.10
C THR A 139 -1.63 -34.94 -6.25
N VAL A 140 -2.29 -35.92 -6.86
CA VAL A 140 -3.08 -36.96 -6.18
C VAL A 140 -2.36 -38.29 -6.29
N THR A 141 -2.56 -39.16 -5.30
CA THR A 141 -2.10 -40.55 -5.40
C THR A 141 -3.07 -41.31 -6.28
N ASP A 142 -2.57 -41.86 -7.39
CA ASP A 142 -3.34 -42.77 -8.23
C ASP A 142 -3.62 -44.07 -7.45
N PRO A 143 -4.89 -44.47 -7.28
CA PRO A 143 -5.25 -45.66 -6.49
C PRO A 143 -4.82 -46.98 -7.12
N VAL A 144 -4.47 -47.00 -8.41
CA VAL A 144 -4.05 -48.21 -9.15
C VAL A 144 -2.54 -48.35 -9.13
N THR A 145 -1.81 -47.25 -9.36
CA THR A 145 -0.34 -47.28 -9.48
C THR A 145 0.39 -46.86 -8.20
N ASN A 146 -0.32 -46.30 -7.23
CA ASN A 146 0.22 -45.70 -6.00
C ASN A 146 1.29 -44.61 -6.28
N GLN A 147 1.27 -44.03 -7.48
CA GLN A 147 2.16 -42.94 -7.88
C GLN A 147 1.47 -41.59 -7.70
N GLN A 148 2.27 -40.56 -7.40
CA GLN A 148 1.79 -39.18 -7.41
C GLN A 148 1.64 -38.70 -8.85
N VAL A 149 0.41 -38.48 -9.28
CA VAL A 149 0.07 -37.93 -10.58
C VAL A 149 -0.53 -36.53 -10.42
N PRO A 150 -0.36 -35.60 -11.37
CA PRO A 150 -1.01 -34.30 -11.31
C PRO A 150 -2.53 -34.45 -11.13
N ALA A 151 -3.10 -33.77 -10.13
CA ALA A 151 -4.52 -33.80 -9.79
C ALA A 151 -5.40 -33.36 -10.95
N LEU A 152 -4.93 -32.35 -11.70
CA LEU A 152 -5.46 -31.96 -13.01
C LEU A 152 -4.31 -31.50 -13.89
N SER A 153 -4.25 -32.01 -15.12
CA SER A 153 -3.33 -31.50 -16.14
C SER A 153 -3.76 -30.10 -16.59
N GLY A 154 -2.79 -29.21 -16.84
CA GLY A 154 -3.04 -27.89 -17.40
C GLY A 154 -3.43 -26.79 -16.39
N LEU A 155 -3.39 -27.06 -15.08
CA LEU A 155 -3.57 -26.02 -14.06
C LEU A 155 -2.45 -24.97 -14.14
N ARG A 156 -2.86 -23.70 -14.08
CA ARG A 156 -1.92 -22.56 -14.05
C ARG A 156 -2.11 -21.78 -12.76
N ARG A 157 -1.02 -21.61 -12.01
CA ARG A 157 -0.94 -20.69 -10.89
C ARG A 157 -0.51 -19.33 -11.42
N ILE A 158 -1.38 -18.35 -11.30
CA ILE A 158 -1.10 -16.97 -11.67
C ILE A 158 -0.83 -16.21 -10.40
N THR A 159 0.35 -15.61 -10.29
CA THR A 159 0.69 -14.69 -9.20
C THR A 159 0.95 -13.31 -9.77
N VAL A 160 0.30 -12.30 -9.21
CA VAL A 160 0.44 -10.90 -9.60
C VAL A 160 0.98 -10.12 -8.43
N ARG A 161 1.97 -9.26 -8.66
CA ARG A 161 2.54 -8.34 -7.67
C ARG A 161 2.56 -6.93 -8.22
N ALA A 162 1.97 -5.99 -7.47
CA ALA A 162 2.15 -4.56 -7.70
C ALA A 162 3.15 -3.99 -6.69
N GLU A 163 4.01 -3.08 -7.14
CA GLU A 163 5.07 -2.46 -6.36
C GLU A 163 5.13 -0.96 -6.66
N ALA A 164 5.17 -0.12 -5.62
CA ALA A 164 5.45 1.29 -5.75
C ALA A 164 6.95 1.51 -6.04
N THR A 165 7.27 2.30 -7.07
CA THR A 165 8.67 2.64 -7.37
C THR A 165 9.14 3.80 -6.49
N LYS A 166 10.44 4.15 -6.59
CA LYS A 166 10.98 5.37 -5.98
C LYS A 166 10.19 6.63 -6.38
N SER A 167 9.80 6.77 -7.64
CA SER A 167 8.97 7.90 -8.10
C SER A 167 7.56 7.85 -7.53
N GLY A 168 6.92 6.68 -7.43
CA GLY A 168 5.61 6.56 -6.76
C GLY A 168 5.67 6.91 -5.27
N MET A 169 6.80 6.62 -4.63
CA MET A 169 7.06 7.01 -3.24
C MET A 169 7.37 8.51 -3.09
N GLN A 170 8.12 9.08 -4.03
CA GLN A 170 8.59 10.47 -4.04
C GLN A 170 7.58 11.49 -4.56
N GLY A 171 6.74 11.19 -5.56
CA GLY A 171 5.67 12.08 -6.00
C GLY A 171 4.64 12.35 -4.90
N ASN A 172 4.42 11.36 -4.02
CA ASN A 172 3.67 11.55 -2.77
C ASN A 172 4.50 12.21 -1.63
N ALA A 173 5.82 12.35 -1.75
CA ALA A 173 6.69 12.99 -0.75
C ALA A 173 7.01 14.46 -1.08
N GLN A 174 7.24 14.78 -2.36
CA GLN A 174 7.60 16.12 -2.82
C GLN A 174 6.47 17.15 -2.61
N ALA A 175 5.21 16.71 -2.50
CA ALA A 175 4.11 17.58 -2.17
C ALA A 175 4.26 18.31 -0.81
N ARG A 176 5.14 17.85 0.11
CA ARG A 176 5.40 18.54 1.39
C ARG A 176 6.83 18.32 1.89
N GLY A 177 7.74 19.22 1.50
CA GLY A 177 8.99 19.49 2.21
C GLY A 177 10.12 18.49 1.92
N GLY A 178 11.13 18.94 1.18
CA GLY A 178 12.35 18.17 0.94
C GLY A 178 13.08 17.87 2.24
N GLY A 179 13.45 16.60 2.47
CA GLY A 179 14.36 16.30 3.57
C GLY A 179 14.49 14.84 4.01
N GLN A 180 13.53 13.96 3.71
CA GLN A 180 13.62 12.57 4.20
C GLN A 180 13.53 11.55 3.08
N ALA A 181 14.66 11.38 2.38
CA ALA A 181 14.95 10.16 1.64
C ALA A 181 15.33 9.05 2.62
N ASN A 182 14.40 8.67 3.51
CA ASN A 182 14.57 7.42 4.25
C ASN A 182 14.38 6.27 3.26
N SER A 183 15.18 5.22 3.43
CA SER A 183 15.05 3.93 2.75
C SER A 183 13.62 3.38 2.94
N GLN A 184 12.68 3.83 2.12
CA GLN A 184 11.31 3.36 2.12
C GLN A 184 11.31 2.02 1.40
N THR A 185 11.03 0.96 2.17
CA THR A 185 10.71 -0.35 1.62
C THR A 185 9.56 -0.16 0.62
N PRO A 186 9.70 -0.61 -0.64
CA PRO A 186 8.64 -0.48 -1.62
C PRO A 186 7.34 -1.10 -1.09
N GLU A 187 6.27 -0.31 -1.03
CA GLU A 187 4.94 -0.82 -0.71
C GLU A 187 4.51 -1.78 -1.81
N THR A 188 4.14 -3.01 -1.44
CA THR A 188 3.79 -4.05 -2.41
C THR A 188 2.50 -4.76 -2.03
N ALA A 189 1.77 -5.21 -3.05
CA ALA A 189 0.62 -6.08 -2.90
C ALA A 189 0.77 -7.28 -3.82
N THR A 190 0.55 -8.48 -3.30
CA THR A 190 0.67 -9.74 -4.06
C THR A 190 -0.62 -10.53 -3.96
N LEU A 191 -1.10 -11.03 -5.09
CA LEU A 191 -2.29 -11.88 -5.21
C LEU A 191 -1.90 -13.14 -5.97
N SER A 192 -2.43 -14.30 -5.57
CA SER A 192 -2.23 -15.56 -6.29
C SER A 192 -3.57 -16.27 -6.46
N THR A 193 -3.78 -16.86 -7.63
CA THR A 193 -4.95 -17.68 -7.92
C THR A 193 -4.57 -18.88 -8.79
N ILE A 194 -5.43 -19.89 -8.80
CA ILE A 194 -5.31 -21.07 -9.67
C ILE A 194 -6.38 -20.94 -10.75
N ARG A 195 -5.98 -21.14 -12.00
CA ARG A 195 -6.87 -21.18 -13.15
C ARG A 195 -6.90 -22.59 -13.73
N THR A 196 -8.11 -23.10 -13.94
CA THR A 196 -8.37 -24.38 -14.59
C THR A 196 -8.37 -24.22 -16.12
N PRO A 197 -8.01 -25.27 -16.88
CA PRO A 197 -7.96 -25.22 -18.35
C PRO A 197 -9.35 -25.19 -19.03
N TYR A 198 -10.45 -25.34 -18.28
CA TYR A 198 -11.82 -25.51 -18.81
C TYR A 198 -12.77 -24.34 -18.50
N ASN A 199 -12.28 -23.10 -18.56
CA ASN A 199 -13.12 -21.88 -18.52
C ASN A 199 -13.00 -21.10 -19.82
#